data_AF-A0A2V8ZGD5-F1
#
_entry.id   AF-A0A2V8ZGD5-F1
#
_cell.length_a   1.000
_cell.length_b   1.000
_cell.length_c   1.000
_cell.angle_alpha   90.00
_cell.angle_beta   90.00
_cell.angle_gamma   90.00
#
_symmetry.space_group_name_H-M   'P 1'
#
loop_
_entity.id
_entity.type
_entity.pdbx_description
1 polymer ?
#
loop_
_entity_poly.entity_id
_entity_poly.type
_entity_poly.pdbx_seq_one_letter_code
_entity_poly.pdbx_strand_id
1 'polypeptide(L)'
;MIWACLHPLAAYSVYGLGRSLDSSVVQGRLFQDAWNLLFFSVIGISVAARLNWRNSVWGYWINFVTVGLAGTGFIFFVLVPGYTPVWPSILGPVF
;
A
#
# COMPACT_ATOMS: atom_id res chain seq x y z
N MET A 1 -5.86 -0.39 11.44
CA MET A 1 -7.16 -0.59 10.77
C MET A 1 -7.42 0.52 9.74
N ILE A 2 -7.17 1.79 10.07
CA ILE A 2 -7.23 2.94 9.12
C ILE A 2 -6.36 2.70 7.88
N TRP A 3 -5.15 2.15 8.05
CA TRP A 3 -4.22 1.80 6.96
C TRP A 3 -4.79 0.95 5.84
N ALA A 4 -5.50 -0.10 6.24
CA ALA A 4 -6.04 -1.08 5.31
C ALA A 4 -7.22 -0.50 4.51
N CYS A 5 -7.73 0.67 4.91
CA CYS A 5 -8.70 1.45 4.15
C CYS A 5 -8.06 2.52 3.25
N LEU A 6 -6.81 2.92 3.50
CA LEU A 6 -6.05 3.87 2.66
C LEU A 6 -5.35 3.20 1.48
N HIS A 7 -4.97 1.93 1.62
CA HIS A 7 -4.28 1.15 0.59
C HIS A 7 -5.11 0.82 -0.66
N PRO A 8 -6.44 0.64 -0.59
CA PRO A 8 -7.28 0.53 -1.78
C PRO A 8 -7.31 1.84 -2.56
N LEU A 9 -7.26 2.99 -1.88
CA LEU A 9 -7.19 4.30 -2.53
C LEU A 9 -5.83 4.49 -3.23
N ALA A 10 -4.74 4.10 -2.57
CA ALA A 10 -3.41 4.10 -3.17
C ALA A 10 -3.37 3.19 -4.41
N ALA A 11 -3.89 1.96 -4.31
CA ALA A 11 -4.00 1.03 -5.44
C ALA A 11 -4.80 1.62 -6.61
N TYR A 12 -5.94 2.27 -6.32
CA TYR A 12 -6.74 2.93 -7.34
C TYR A 12 -5.99 4.09 -8.00
N SER A 13 -5.24 4.88 -7.22
CA SER A 13 -4.44 5.99 -7.77
C SER A 13 -3.33 5.51 -8.71
N VAL A 14 -2.62 4.44 -8.34
CA VAL A 14 -1.56 3.84 -9.16
C VAL A 14 -2.15 3.20 -10.42
N TYR A 15 -3.33 2.56 -10.30
CA TYR A 15 -4.07 2.06 -11.46
C TYR A 15 -4.47 3.19 -12.41
N GLY A 16 -4.99 4.30 -11.87
CA GLY A 16 -5.33 5.50 -12.65
C GLY A 16 -4.11 6.08 -13.39
N LEU A 17 -2.95 6.11 -12.72
CA LEU A 17 -1.68 6.52 -13.34
C LEU A 17 -1.26 5.57 -14.47
N GLY A 18 -1.41 4.26 -14.29
CA GLY A 18 -1.17 3.30 -15.37
C GLY A 18 -2.09 3.53 -16.57
N ARG A 19 -3.37 3.88 -16.33
CA ARG A 19 -4.37 4.16 -17.38
C ARG A 19 -4.08 5.42 -18.18
N SER A 20 -3.34 6.39 -17.63
CA SER A 20 -2.96 7.61 -18.37
C SER A 20 -1.74 7.43 -19.27
N LEU A 21 -1.07 6.28 -19.24
CA LEU A 21 0.08 5.97 -20.08
C LEU A 21 -0.30 5.14 -21.30
N ASP A 22 0.49 5.26 -22.36
CA ASP A 22 0.43 4.37 -23.51
C ASP A 22 0.86 2.94 -23.14
N SER A 23 0.36 1.97 -23.93
CA SER A 23 0.66 0.57 -23.72
C SER A 23 2.16 0.30 -23.80
N SER A 24 2.72 -0.11 -22.66
CA SER A 24 4.15 -0.27 -22.47
C SER A 24 4.45 -1.14 -21.26
N VAL A 25 5.70 -1.60 -21.14
CA VAL A 25 6.17 -2.32 -19.95
C VAL A 25 6.00 -1.46 -18.69
N VAL A 26 6.15 -0.14 -18.79
CA VAL A 26 5.96 0.81 -17.68
C VAL A 26 4.51 0.77 -17.19
N GLN A 27 3.53 0.87 -18.10
CA GLN A 27 2.12 0.71 -17.76
C GLN A 27 1.84 -0.64 -17.09
N GLY A 28 2.38 -1.72 -17.65
CA GLY A 28 2.23 -3.07 -17.08
C GLY A 28 2.78 -3.18 -15.65
N ARG A 29 3.93 -2.54 -15.36
CA ARG A 29 4.51 -2.49 -14.01
C ARG A 29 3.66 -1.69 -13.04
N LEU A 30 3.07 -0.58 -13.47
CA LEU A 30 2.14 0.20 -12.63
C LEU A 30 0.87 -0.58 -12.30
N PHE A 31 0.30 -1.33 -13.26
CA PHE A 31 -0.84 -2.21 -12.97
C PHE A 31 -0.47 -3.35 -12.03
N GLN A 32 0.70 -3.94 -12.20
CA GLN A 32 1.21 -4.96 -11.27
C GLN A 32 1.38 -4.38 -9.86
N ASP A 33 1.89 -3.17 -9.73
CA ASP A 33 2.05 -2.48 -8.45
C ASP A 33 0.70 -2.17 -7.79
N ALA A 34 -0.25 -1.60 -8.54
CA ALA A 34 -1.62 -1.37 -8.09
C ALA A 34 -2.30 -2.67 -7.60
N TRP A 35 -2.11 -3.78 -8.32
CA TRP A 35 -2.61 -5.08 -7.93
C TRP A 35 -2.01 -5.57 -6.61
N ASN A 36 -0.69 -5.46 -6.45
CA ASN A 36 -0.01 -5.86 -5.22
C ASN A 36 -0.46 -5.03 -4.02
N LEU A 37 -0.58 -3.71 -4.18
CA LEU A 37 -1.08 -2.80 -3.14
C LEU A 37 -2.50 -3.17 -2.70
N LEU A 38 -3.38 -3.49 -3.65
CA LEU A 38 -4.73 -3.95 -3.35
C LEU A 38 -4.71 -5.27 -2.58
N PHE A 39 -3.88 -6.23 -3.00
CA PHE A 39 -3.79 -7.52 -2.34
C PHE A 39 -3.25 -7.42 -0.90
N PHE A 40 -2.20 -6.62 -0.69
CA PHE A 40 -1.70 -6.32 0.66
C PHE A 40 -2.76 -5.63 1.52
N SER A 41 -3.55 -4.74 0.93
CA SER A 41 -4.68 -4.11 1.61
C SER A 41 -5.71 -5.13 2.07
N VAL A 42 -6.12 -6.05 1.19
CA VAL A 42 -7.12 -7.09 1.50
C VAL A 42 -6.62 -8.04 2.58
N ILE A 43 -5.34 -8.43 2.53
CA ILE A 43 -4.71 -9.23 3.58
C ILE A 43 -4.72 -8.45 4.90
N GLY A 44 -4.31 -7.18 4.88
CA GLY A 44 -4.29 -6.31 6.06
C GLY A 44 -5.67 -6.17 6.71
N ILE A 45 -6.72 -5.92 5.93
CA ILE A 45 -8.11 -5.88 6.41
C ILE A 45 -8.49 -7.23 7.02
N SER A 46 -8.22 -8.33 6.31
CA SER A 46 -8.63 -9.68 6.72
C SER A 46 -7.97 -10.12 8.02
N VAL A 47 -6.67 -9.86 8.15
CA VAL A 47 -5.89 -10.14 9.37
C VAL A 47 -6.34 -9.23 10.51
N ALA A 48 -6.58 -7.94 10.24
CA ALA A 48 -7.11 -7.03 11.25
C ALA A 48 -8.48 -7.49 11.78
N ALA A 49 -9.40 -7.86 10.88
CA ALA A 49 -10.75 -8.30 11.24
C ALA A 49 -10.78 -9.65 11.98
N ARG A 50 -9.90 -10.60 11.62
CA ARG A 50 -9.91 -11.95 12.20
C ARG A 50 -9.00 -12.11 13.41
N LEU A 51 -7.82 -11.51 13.39
CA LEU A 51 -6.75 -11.77 14.36
C LEU A 51 -6.51 -10.57 15.27
N ASN A 52 -6.43 -9.34 14.75
CA ASN A 52 -6.25 -8.17 15.61
C ASN A 52 -7.51 -7.88 16.45
N TRP A 53 -8.71 -8.12 15.90
CA TRP A 53 -9.95 -8.05 16.67
C TRP A 53 -9.99 -9.00 17.86
N ARG A 54 -9.28 -10.13 17.76
CA ARG A 54 -9.12 -11.12 18.84
C ARG A 54 -7.88 -10.87 19.70
N ASN A 55 -7.25 -9.70 19.55
CA ASN A 55 -6.01 -9.31 20.24
C ASN A 55 -4.86 -10.32 20.08
N SER A 56 -4.78 -11.00 18.94
CA SER A 56 -3.75 -12.00 18.67
C SER A 56 -2.43 -11.35 18.30
N VAL A 57 -1.36 -11.70 19.02
CA VAL A 57 0.02 -11.25 18.77
C VAL A 57 0.47 -11.54 17.33
N TRP A 58 0.08 -12.69 16.79
CA TRP A 58 0.38 -13.06 15.40
C TRP A 58 -0.31 -12.17 14.37
N GLY A 59 -1.53 -11.71 14.65
CA GLY A 59 -2.24 -10.76 13.79
C GLY A 59 -1.49 -9.43 13.68
N TYR A 60 -0.97 -8.93 14.80
CA TYR A 60 -0.15 -7.72 14.83
C TYR A 60 1.14 -7.88 14.03
N TRP A 61 1.86 -8.98 14.18
CA TRP A 61 3.08 -9.24 13.40
C TRP A 61 2.82 -9.35 11.90
N ILE A 62 1.79 -10.09 11.49
CA ILE A 62 1.44 -10.24 10.08
C ILE A 62 1.06 -8.88 9.47
N ASN A 63 0.24 -8.10 10.18
CA ASN A 63 -0.10 -6.75 9.74
C ASN A 63 1.12 -5.84 9.66
N PHE A 64 1.99 -5.87 10.68
CA PHE A 64 3.21 -5.05 10.72
C PHE A 64 4.14 -5.36 9.54
N VAL A 65 4.39 -6.64 9.24
CA VAL A 65 5.25 -7.03 8.12
C VAL A 65 4.61 -6.65 6.78
N THR A 66 3.33 -6.94 6.60
CA THR A 66 2.62 -6.68 5.33
C THR A 66 2.58 -5.18 5.02
N VAL A 67 2.22 -4.37 6.02
CA VAL A 67 2.14 -2.91 5.92
C VAL A 67 3.52 -2.28 5.81
N GLY A 68 4.47 -2.71 6.66
CA GLY A 68 5.82 -2.17 6.70
C GLY A 68 6.60 -2.41 5.42
N LEU A 69 6.48 -3.60 4.80
CA LEU A 69 7.14 -3.89 3.53
C LEU A 69 6.55 -3.07 2.37
N ALA A 70 5.22 -2.91 2.32
CA ALA A 70 4.59 -2.05 1.31
C ALA A 70 4.97 -0.57 1.49
N GLY A 71 4.96 -0.07 2.74
CA GLY A 71 5.30 1.31 3.07
C GLY A 71 6.77 1.66 2.82
N THR A 72 7.70 0.73 3.11
CA THR A 72 9.13 0.95 2.84
C THR A 72 9.44 1.09 1.36
N GLY A 73 8.83 0.28 0.50
CA GLY A 73 8.94 0.43 -0.95
C GLY A 73 8.51 1.83 -1.42
N PHE A 74 7.36 2.30 -0.95
CA PHE A 74 6.89 3.65 -1.26
C PHE A 74 7.87 4.75 -0.78
N ILE A 75 8.39 4.62 0.45
CA ILE A 75 9.37 5.59 0.98
C ILE A 75 10.61 5.66 0.08
N PHE A 76 11.23 4.51 -0.20
CA PHE A 76 12.51 4.49 -0.91
C PHE A 76 12.40 4.89 -2.39
N PHE A 77 11.31 4.51 -3.06
CA PHE A 77 11.18 4.70 -4.51
C PHE A 77 10.31 5.91 -4.91
N VAL A 78 9.51 6.47 -4.00
CA VAL A 78 8.61 7.60 -4.31
C VAL A 78 8.91 8.81 -3.45
N LEU A 79 8.97 8.64 -2.12
CA LEU A 79 9.11 9.74 -1.18
C LEU A 79 10.53 10.32 -1.13
N VAL A 80 11.54 9.45 -0.97
CA VAL A 80 12.97 9.83 -0.89
C VAL A 80 13.44 10.53 -2.18
N PRO A 81 13.08 10.06 -3.39
CA PRO A 81 13.40 10.76 -4.63
C PRO A 81 12.64 12.08 -4.83
N GLY A 82 11.61 12.36 -4.01
CA GLY A 82 10.83 13.60 -4.08
C GLY A 82 9.75 13.62 -5.16
N TYR A 83 9.29 12.46 -5.64
CA TYR A 83 8.22 12.40 -6.65
C TYR A 83 6.84 12.81 -6.12
N THR A 84 6.66 12.80 -4.79
CA THR A 84 5.46 13.31 -4.13
C THR A 84 5.84 14.20 -2.94
N PRO A 85 5.03 15.23 -2.61
CA PRO A 85 5.27 16.05 -1.43
C PRO A 85 5.25 15.21 -0.15
N VAL A 86 6.17 15.50 0.78
CA VAL A 86 6.31 14.73 2.03
C VAL A 86 5.01 14.70 2.82
N TRP A 87 4.29 15.82 2.87
CA TRP A 87 2.95 15.91 3.42
C TRP A 87 1.94 16.07 2.27
N PRO A 88 0.84 15.30 2.22
CA PRO A 88 0.37 14.30 3.18
C PRO A 88 0.92 12.88 2.93
N SER A 89 1.83 12.64 1.98
CA SER A 89 2.25 11.29 1.58
C SER A 89 2.87 10.46 2.70
N ILE A 90 3.48 11.09 3.70
CA ILE A 90 4.03 10.41 4.88
C ILE A 90 2.96 9.85 5.81
N LEU A 91 1.71 10.30 5.70
CA LEU A 91 0.58 9.78 6.49
C LEU A 91 0.28 8.31 6.19
N GLY A 92 0.65 7.82 5.00
CA GLY A 92 0.68 6.39 4.76
C GLY A 92 1.69 5.76 5.72
N PRO A 93 3.01 5.85 5.48
CA PRO A 93 4.00 5.08 6.25
C PRO A 93 4.06 5.30 7.77
N VAL A 94 3.58 6.43 8.32
CA VAL A 94 3.83 6.83 9.72
C VAL A 94 2.63 6.67 10.66
N PHE A 95 1.40 6.57 10.17
CA PHE A 95 0.16 6.43 10.97
C PHE A 95 -0.65 5.24 10.50
#